data_AF-A0A139MY54-F1
#
_entry.id   AF-A0A139MY54-F1
#
_cell.length_a   1.000
_cell.length_b   1.000
_cell.length_c   1.000
_cell.angle_alpha   90.00
_cell.angle_beta   90.00
_cell.angle_gamma   90.00
#
_symmetry.space_group_name_H-M   'P 1'
#
loop_
_entity.id
_entity.type
_entity.pdbx_description
1 polymer ?
#
loop_
_entity_poly.entity_id
_entity_poly.type
_entity_poly.pdbx_seq_one_letter_code
_entity_poly.pdbx_strand_id
1 'polypeptide(L)'
;MFVKFKRYKYLTIVLSLLLILIPSYFAYERYQYDAFKRAYEQKTIYEQLDILMNSTRYVNAVRKAGYSIDDYNVKMMERISSIETKGGQPVTIISPDDGVTMITVKKIGTTPNVTSTFQFNNELELEYVGYMKIDSTSQERIEVDDETTNKIADEVRAEAKAMLKDIYQSMYPNEK
;
A
#
# COMPACT_ATOMS: atom_id res chain seq x y z
N MET A 1 -21.38 -36.09 -45.15
CA MET A 1 -22.14 -35.88 -43.88
C MET A 1 -21.25 -35.96 -42.62
N PHE A 2 -20.28 -36.88 -42.54
CA PHE A 2 -19.40 -37.08 -41.38
C PHE A 2 -18.46 -35.92 -40.97
N VAL A 3 -17.96 -35.12 -41.94
CA VAL A 3 -17.02 -34.01 -41.65
C VAL A 3 -17.67 -32.89 -40.84
N LYS A 4 -18.96 -32.59 -41.11
CA LYS A 4 -19.72 -31.59 -40.36
C LYS A 4 -19.92 -32.03 -38.90
N PHE A 5 -20.22 -33.31 -38.65
CA PHE A 5 -20.44 -33.85 -37.30
C PHE A 5 -19.18 -33.78 -36.42
N LYS A 6 -18.00 -34.05 -36.98
CA LYS A 6 -16.71 -33.83 -36.27
C LYS A 6 -16.49 -32.36 -35.93
N ARG A 7 -16.74 -31.43 -36.88
CA ARG A 7 -16.61 -29.98 -36.64
C ARG A 7 -17.52 -29.49 -35.51
N TYR A 8 -18.77 -29.95 -35.44
CA TYR A 8 -19.69 -29.58 -34.35
C TYR A 8 -19.26 -30.13 -32.99
N LYS A 9 -18.61 -31.30 -32.92
CA LYS A 9 -18.04 -31.86 -31.68
C LYS A 9 -16.86 -31.03 -31.15
N TYR A 10 -15.95 -30.62 -32.02
CA TYR A 10 -14.86 -29.72 -31.62
C TYR A 10 -15.39 -28.35 -31.21
N LEU A 11 -16.38 -27.82 -31.95
CA LEU A 11 -17.02 -26.55 -31.61
C LEU A 11 -17.71 -26.61 -30.23
N THR A 12 -18.43 -27.69 -29.92
CA THR A 12 -19.06 -27.87 -28.60
C THR A 12 -18.03 -27.98 -27.49
N ILE A 13 -16.92 -28.71 -27.68
CA ILE A 13 -15.84 -28.77 -26.68
C ILE A 13 -15.25 -27.39 -26.41
N VAL A 14 -14.94 -26.62 -27.47
CA VAL A 14 -14.40 -25.26 -27.33
C VAL A 14 -15.40 -24.34 -26.63
N LEU A 15 -16.68 -24.41 -26.99
CA LEU A 15 -17.73 -23.60 -26.37
C LEU A 15 -17.89 -23.92 -24.88
N SER A 16 -17.87 -25.21 -24.52
CA SER A 16 -17.93 -25.66 -23.12
C SER A 16 -16.72 -25.21 -22.31
N LEU A 17 -15.51 -25.23 -22.88
CA LEU A 17 -14.31 -24.73 -22.21
C LEU A 17 -14.39 -23.23 -21.95
N LEU A 18 -14.84 -22.44 -22.92
CA LEU A 18 -15.04 -21.00 -22.74
C LEU A 18 -16.09 -20.68 -21.67
N LEU A 19 -17.18 -21.47 -21.63
CA LEU A 19 -18.23 -21.37 -20.61
C LEU A 19 -17.73 -21.58 -19.18
N ILE A 20 -16.63 -22.31 -18.99
CA ILE A 20 -16.00 -22.52 -17.68
C ILE A 20 -14.93 -21.44 -17.44
N LEU A 21 -14.04 -21.23 -18.41
CA LEU A 21 -12.89 -20.34 -18.26
C LEU A 21 -13.29 -18.88 -18.01
N ILE A 22 -14.30 -18.37 -18.72
CA ILE A 22 -14.74 -16.98 -18.61
C ILE A 22 -15.27 -16.67 -17.18
N PRO A 23 -16.26 -17.39 -16.63
CA PRO A 23 -16.72 -17.12 -15.27
C PRO A 23 -15.65 -17.43 -14.22
N SER A 24 -14.79 -18.45 -14.42
CA SER A 24 -13.67 -18.70 -13.52
C SER A 24 -12.67 -17.53 -13.48
N TYR A 25 -12.38 -16.92 -14.63
CA TYR A 25 -11.53 -15.73 -14.71
C TYR A 25 -12.13 -14.56 -13.93
N PHE A 26 -13.40 -14.23 -14.17
CA PHE A 26 -14.07 -13.14 -13.45
C PHE A 26 -14.19 -13.42 -11.94
N ALA A 27 -14.43 -14.67 -11.54
CA ALA A 27 -14.46 -15.07 -10.14
C ALA A 27 -13.09 -14.89 -9.47
N TYR A 28 -12.01 -15.26 -10.17
CA TYR A 28 -10.64 -15.07 -9.70
C TYR A 28 -10.28 -13.58 -9.60
N GLU A 29 -10.61 -12.79 -10.61
CA GLU A 29 -10.36 -11.34 -10.63
C GLU A 29 -11.08 -10.64 -9.47
N ARG A 30 -12.35 -11.01 -9.21
CA ARG A 30 -13.11 -10.49 -8.07
C ARG A 30 -12.52 -10.92 -6.73
N TYR A 31 -12.17 -12.20 -6.58
CA TYR A 31 -11.54 -12.71 -5.36
C TYR A 31 -10.24 -11.96 -5.02
N GLN A 32 -9.47 -11.65 -6.05
CA GLN A 32 -8.24 -10.87 -5.98
C GLN A 32 -8.53 -9.40 -5.64
N TYR A 33 -9.55 -8.78 -6.23
CA TYR A 33 -9.95 -7.40 -5.90
C TYR A 33 -10.38 -7.25 -4.44
N ASP A 34 -11.07 -8.26 -3.90
CA ASP A 34 -11.50 -8.29 -2.49
C ASP A 34 -10.37 -8.66 -1.52
N ALA A 35 -9.13 -8.86 -1.99
CA ALA A 35 -8.00 -9.22 -1.13
C ALA A 35 -7.66 -8.11 -0.12
N PHE A 36 -7.61 -6.85 -0.56
CA PHE A 36 -7.42 -5.73 0.36
C PHE A 36 -8.60 -5.56 1.31
N LYS A 37 -9.84 -5.81 0.87
CA LYS A 37 -11.00 -5.80 1.77
C LYS A 37 -10.82 -6.79 2.94
N ARG A 38 -10.51 -8.04 2.61
CA ARG A 38 -10.26 -9.08 3.63
C ARG A 38 -9.09 -8.71 4.55
N ALA A 39 -8.04 -8.12 3.98
CA ALA A 39 -6.91 -7.63 4.76
C ALA A 39 -7.34 -6.54 5.74
N TYR A 40 -8.06 -5.53 5.27
CA TYR A 40 -8.52 -4.42 6.09
C TYR A 40 -9.41 -4.87 7.26
N GLU A 41 -10.31 -5.82 7.01
CA GLU A 41 -11.26 -6.30 8.02
C GLU A 41 -10.63 -7.24 9.07
N GLN A 42 -9.59 -7.99 8.72
CA GLN A 42 -9.16 -9.16 9.51
C GLN A 42 -7.66 -9.22 9.82
N LYS A 43 -6.85 -8.37 9.19
CA LYS A 43 -5.38 -8.47 9.22
C LYS A 43 -4.72 -7.28 9.91
N THR A 44 -3.44 -7.43 10.25
CA THR A 44 -2.66 -6.35 10.85
C THR A 44 -2.43 -5.21 9.87
N ILE A 45 -2.04 -4.04 10.36
CA ILE A 45 -1.73 -2.89 9.48
C ILE A 45 -0.55 -3.20 8.56
N TYR A 46 0.44 -3.95 9.04
CA TYR A 46 1.53 -4.43 8.21
C TYR A 46 1.00 -5.23 7.01
N GLU A 47 0.15 -6.22 7.26
CA GLU A 47 -0.44 -7.07 6.20
C GLU A 47 -1.35 -6.25 5.26
N GLN A 48 -2.06 -5.25 5.79
CA GLN A 48 -2.86 -4.32 4.98
C GLN A 48 -1.98 -3.50 4.04
N LEU A 49 -0.87 -2.95 4.53
CA LEU A 49 0.09 -2.20 3.73
C LEU A 49 0.76 -3.10 2.69
N ASP A 50 1.20 -4.30 3.06
CA ASP A 50 1.80 -5.26 2.14
C ASP A 50 0.84 -5.58 0.99
N ILE A 51 -0.40 -5.98 1.28
CA ILE A 51 -1.39 -6.30 0.26
C ILE A 51 -1.71 -5.08 -0.62
N LEU A 52 -1.83 -3.89 -0.02
CA LEU A 52 -2.10 -2.65 -0.74
C LEU A 52 -0.97 -2.28 -1.70
N MET A 53 0.27 -2.43 -1.24
CA MET A 53 1.44 -1.82 -1.88
C MET A 53 2.20 -2.78 -2.78
N ASN A 54 2.11 -4.10 -2.55
CA ASN A 54 2.86 -5.12 -3.27
C ASN A 54 2.31 -5.45 -4.68
N SER A 55 1.47 -4.58 -5.25
CA SER A 55 1.04 -4.67 -6.65
C SER A 55 0.58 -3.33 -7.21
N THR A 56 0.44 -3.22 -8.53
CA THR A 56 -0.17 -2.05 -9.19
C THR A 56 -1.70 -1.98 -9.06
N ARG A 57 -2.36 -3.01 -8.51
CA ARG A 57 -3.83 -3.14 -8.51
C ARG A 57 -4.53 -1.99 -7.83
N TYR A 58 -3.97 -1.49 -6.74
CA TYR A 58 -4.61 -0.48 -5.89
C TYR A 58 -4.16 0.94 -6.20
N VAL A 59 -3.29 1.15 -7.20
CA VAL A 59 -2.80 2.47 -7.64
C VAL A 59 -3.94 3.47 -7.85
N ASN A 60 -4.98 3.06 -8.57
CA ASN A 60 -6.12 3.93 -8.85
C ASN A 60 -6.93 4.24 -7.58
N ALA A 61 -7.04 3.29 -6.65
CA ALA A 61 -7.74 3.50 -5.38
C ALA A 61 -6.99 4.48 -4.47
N VAL A 62 -5.67 4.34 -4.37
CA VAL A 62 -4.78 5.24 -3.62
C VAL A 62 -4.89 6.68 -4.15
N ARG A 63 -4.80 6.85 -5.47
CA ARG A 63 -4.95 8.17 -6.11
C ARG A 63 -6.35 8.75 -5.94
N LYS A 64 -7.40 7.93 -6.11
CA LYS A 64 -8.80 8.35 -5.89
C LYS A 64 -9.04 8.78 -4.45
N ALA A 65 -8.38 8.12 -3.50
CA ALA A 65 -8.41 8.50 -2.11
C ALA A 65 -7.61 9.79 -1.85
N GLY A 66 -6.84 10.32 -2.81
CA GLY A 66 -6.14 11.60 -2.72
C GLY A 66 -4.72 11.52 -2.20
N TYR A 67 -4.09 10.33 -2.27
CA TYR A 67 -2.70 10.12 -1.89
C TYR A 67 -1.79 10.11 -3.12
N SER A 68 -0.55 10.57 -2.92
CA SER A 68 0.46 10.61 -3.98
C SER A 68 1.29 9.33 -3.98
N ILE A 69 1.70 8.89 -5.18
CA ILE A 69 2.55 7.73 -5.39
C ILE A 69 3.61 8.07 -6.45
N ASP A 70 4.75 7.39 -6.41
CA ASP A 70 5.80 7.54 -7.42
C ASP A 70 5.49 6.70 -8.67
N ASP A 71 5.05 7.35 -9.75
CA ASP A 71 4.71 6.73 -11.03
C ASP A 71 5.90 6.01 -11.70
N TYR A 72 7.12 6.52 -11.49
CA TYR A 72 8.33 5.90 -12.02
C TYR A 72 8.55 4.56 -11.32
N ASN A 73 8.47 4.53 -9.99
CA ASN A 73 8.61 3.28 -9.23
C ASN A 73 7.46 2.31 -9.47
N VAL A 74 6.22 2.79 -9.65
CA VAL A 74 5.09 1.93 -10.03
C VAL A 74 5.37 1.21 -11.34
N LYS A 75 5.94 1.90 -12.33
CA LYS A 75 6.28 1.29 -13.62
C LYS A 75 7.50 0.36 -13.55
N MET A 76 8.52 0.73 -12.78
CA MET A 76 9.77 -0.03 -12.70
C MET A 76 9.67 -1.26 -11.80
N MET A 77 8.90 -1.16 -10.71
CA MET A 77 8.81 -2.21 -9.68
C MET A 77 7.50 -3.00 -9.74
N GLU A 78 6.56 -2.60 -10.62
CA GLU A 78 5.22 -3.18 -10.73
C GLU A 78 4.44 -3.22 -9.40
N ARG A 79 4.77 -2.30 -8.49
CA ARG A 79 4.20 -2.18 -7.15
C ARG A 79 4.23 -0.72 -6.66
N ILE A 80 3.46 -0.40 -5.64
CA ILE A 80 3.48 0.92 -5.00
C ILE A 80 4.64 0.94 -4.00
N SER A 81 5.79 1.49 -4.41
CA SER A 81 6.97 1.54 -3.53
C SER A 81 6.79 2.46 -2.31
N SER A 82 6.01 3.52 -2.46
CA SER A 82 5.76 4.51 -1.42
C SER A 82 4.42 5.23 -1.65
N ILE A 83 3.83 5.71 -0.54
CA ILE A 83 2.64 6.55 -0.54
C ILE A 83 2.93 7.78 0.33
N GLU A 84 2.69 8.98 -0.20
CA GLU A 84 2.76 10.21 0.59
C GLU A 84 1.36 10.60 1.10
N THR A 85 1.29 10.89 2.40
CA THR A 85 0.05 11.24 3.09
C THR A 85 -0.38 12.69 2.84
N LYS A 86 -1.66 12.99 3.11
CA LYS A 86 -2.23 14.30 2.85
C LYS A 86 -1.89 15.25 4.00
N GLY A 87 -1.40 16.45 3.72
CA GLY A 87 -1.29 17.49 4.73
C GLY A 87 -0.16 18.48 4.50
N GLY A 88 -0.05 19.48 5.37
CA GLY A 88 1.08 20.42 5.35
C GLY A 88 2.42 19.74 5.63
N GLN A 89 2.40 18.57 6.28
CA GLN A 89 3.53 17.71 6.67
C GLN A 89 3.31 16.28 6.18
N PRO A 90 3.61 15.96 4.90
CA PRO A 90 3.37 14.64 4.37
C PRO A 90 4.30 13.60 5.02
N VAL A 91 3.73 12.49 5.47
CA VAL A 91 4.47 11.28 5.84
C VAL A 91 4.63 10.43 4.59
N THR A 92 5.80 9.87 4.37
CA THR A 92 6.05 8.92 3.28
C THR A 92 6.09 7.51 3.86
N ILE A 93 5.03 6.75 3.62
CA ILE A 93 4.96 5.33 3.98
C ILE A 93 5.60 4.53 2.87
N ILE A 94 6.62 3.74 3.19
CA ILE A 94 7.33 2.90 2.23
C ILE A 94 6.75 1.49 2.34
N SER A 95 6.67 0.80 1.20
CA SER A 95 6.16 -0.57 1.14
C SER A 95 6.90 -1.43 2.17
N PRO A 96 6.18 -2.27 2.93
CA PRO A 96 6.83 -3.25 3.78
C PRO A 96 7.79 -4.15 2.98
N ASP A 97 8.85 -4.60 3.64
CA ASP A 97 9.84 -5.56 3.12
C ASP A 97 10.33 -6.47 4.25
N ASP A 98 10.43 -7.78 4.00
CA ASP A 98 10.96 -8.79 4.93
C ASP A 98 10.57 -8.65 6.42
N GLY A 99 9.31 -8.29 6.71
CA GLY A 99 8.78 -8.19 8.08
C GLY A 99 8.92 -6.80 8.73
N VAL A 100 9.52 -5.83 8.02
CA VAL A 100 9.71 -4.45 8.50
C VAL A 100 8.90 -3.49 7.64
N THR A 101 8.16 -2.58 8.27
CA THR A 101 7.57 -1.41 7.61
C THR A 101 8.46 -0.20 7.85
N MET A 102 9.05 0.33 6.79
CA MET A 102 9.76 1.59 6.85
C MET A 102 8.80 2.75 6.63
N ILE A 103 8.74 3.69 7.57
CA ILE A 103 7.96 4.91 7.43
C ILE A 103 8.91 6.11 7.55
N THR A 104 9.07 6.83 6.45
CA THR A 104 9.86 8.05 6.44
C THR A 104 8.96 9.23 6.75
N VAL A 105 9.28 9.97 7.81
CA VAL A 105 8.57 11.19 8.16
C VAL A 105 9.43 12.35 7.74
N LYS A 106 8.99 13.04 6.70
CA LYS A 106 9.64 14.29 6.32
C LYS A 106 8.99 15.40 7.12
N LYS A 107 9.77 15.90 8.08
CA LYS A 107 9.60 17.13 8.88
C LYS A 107 9.22 16.89 10.34
N ILE A 108 9.94 17.60 11.20
CA ILE A 108 9.84 17.53 12.65
C ILE A 108 9.53 18.92 13.16
N GLY A 109 8.32 19.12 13.71
CA GLY A 109 7.97 20.32 14.47
C GLY A 109 8.41 21.66 13.86
N THR A 110 8.74 22.62 14.73
CA THR A 110 9.15 23.99 14.42
C THR A 110 10.60 24.11 13.94
N THR A 111 11.34 23.02 13.83
CA THR A 111 12.76 23.03 13.45
C THR A 111 12.90 22.77 11.95
N PRO A 112 13.08 23.81 11.12
CA PRO A 112 13.29 23.63 9.69
C PRO A 112 14.50 22.71 9.45
N ASN A 113 14.36 21.85 8.43
CA ASN A 113 15.39 20.96 7.90
C ASN A 113 15.80 19.74 8.72
N VAL A 114 14.96 19.25 9.63
CA VAL A 114 15.16 17.91 10.22
C VAL A 114 14.25 16.87 9.52
N THR A 115 14.84 15.76 9.11
CA THR A 115 14.14 14.59 8.56
C THR A 115 14.24 13.44 9.56
N SER A 116 13.17 12.68 9.73
CA SER A 116 13.14 11.50 10.59
C SER A 116 12.77 10.25 9.80
N THR A 117 13.42 9.15 10.17
CA THR A 117 13.12 7.83 9.62
C THR A 117 12.73 6.93 10.76
N PHE A 118 11.51 6.40 10.70
CA PHE A 118 10.98 5.43 11.65
C PHE A 118 10.89 4.07 10.95
N GLN A 119 11.31 3.02 11.63
CA GLN A 119 11.10 1.64 11.17
C GLN A 119 10.32 0.91 12.24
N PHE A 120 9.25 0.27 11.80
CA PHE A 120 8.37 -0.49 12.65
C PHE A 120 8.38 -1.95 12.24
N ASN A 121 8.27 -2.86 13.21
CA ASN A 121 8.05 -4.27 12.91
C ASN A 121 6.62 -4.55 12.42
N ASN A 122 6.30 -5.81 12.19
CA ASN A 122 4.99 -6.27 11.74
C ASN A 122 3.86 -6.05 12.77
N GLU A 123 4.19 -5.87 14.05
CA GLU A 123 3.27 -5.44 15.11
C GLU A 123 3.12 -3.91 15.23
N LEU A 124 3.79 -3.13 14.38
CA LEU A 124 3.92 -1.66 14.46
C LEU A 124 4.63 -1.13 15.71
N GLU A 125 5.47 -1.94 16.34
CA GLU A 125 6.38 -1.52 17.40
C GLU A 125 7.60 -0.84 16.78
N LEU A 126 8.09 0.21 17.43
CA LEU A 126 9.22 0.99 16.92
C LEU A 126 10.52 0.21 17.14
N GLU A 127 11.20 -0.17 16.05
CA GLU A 127 12.50 -0.85 16.11
C GLU A 127 13.68 0.10 15.94
N TYR A 128 13.49 1.13 15.11
CA TYR A 128 14.54 2.10 14.83
C TYR A 128 13.98 3.48 14.56
N VAL A 129 14.67 4.49 15.10
CA VAL A 129 14.48 5.89 14.75
C VAL A 129 15.83 6.54 14.43
N GLY A 130 15.84 7.38 13.39
CA GLY A 130 16.97 8.21 13.04
C GLY A 130 16.51 9.63 12.75
N TYR A 131 17.20 10.61 13.35
CA TYR A 131 16.96 12.02 13.12
C TYR A 131 18.17 12.62 12.41
N MET A 132 17.93 13.24 11.27
CA MET A 132 18.98 13.88 10.46
C MET A 132 18.64 15.35 10.27
N LYS A 133 19.49 16.22 10.81
CA LYS A 133 19.48 17.65 10.48
C LYS A 133 20.22 17.86 9.17
N ILE A 134 19.56 18.47 8.21
CA ILE A 134 20.07 18.70 6.86
C ILE A 134 20.26 20.20 6.68
N ASP A 135 21.50 20.67 6.67
CA ASP A 135 21.83 22.02 6.28
C ASP A 135 22.30 22.03 4.82
N SER A 136 22.48 23.22 4.23
CA SER A 136 22.87 23.36 2.81
C SER A 136 24.19 22.64 2.45
N THR A 137 25.04 22.37 3.44
CA THR A 137 26.39 21.82 3.26
C THR A 137 26.68 20.58 4.12
N SER A 138 25.77 20.17 5.01
CA SER A 138 26.05 19.11 5.99
C SER A 138 24.80 18.33 6.38
N GLN A 139 24.99 17.07 6.71
CA GLN A 139 23.96 16.22 7.33
C GLN A 139 24.52 15.72 8.66
N GLU A 140 23.79 15.99 9.74
CA GLU A 140 24.19 15.62 11.10
C GLU A 140 23.09 14.76 11.73
N ARG A 141 23.50 13.63 12.32
CA ARG A 141 22.57 12.83 13.14
C ARG A 141 22.38 13.56 14.46
N ILE A 142 21.13 13.83 14.81
CA ILE A 142 20.79 14.47 16.07
C ILE A 142 20.09 13.48 16.99
N GLU A 143 20.13 13.77 18.29
CA GLU A 143 19.37 13.06 19.30
C GLU A 143 18.11 13.85 19.63
N VAL A 144 17.00 13.14 19.81
CA VAL A 144 15.70 13.68 20.21
C VAL A 144 15.23 12.82 21.37
N ASP A 145 14.62 13.44 22.37
CA ASP A 145 14.15 12.73 23.56
C ASP A 145 13.08 11.69 23.24
N ASP A 146 12.96 10.69 24.12
CA ASP A 146 12.03 9.57 23.95
C ASP A 146 10.56 10.03 23.98
N GLU A 147 10.21 11.06 24.74
CA GLU A 147 8.83 11.56 24.81
C GLU A 147 8.40 12.11 23.44
N THR A 148 9.21 12.97 22.85
CA THR A 148 9.00 13.51 21.50
C THR A 148 9.01 12.40 20.46
N THR A 149 9.95 11.45 20.55
CA THR A 149 10.04 10.31 19.63
C THR A 149 8.78 9.46 19.65
N ASN A 150 8.31 9.09 20.84
CA ASN A 150 7.10 8.27 20.99
C ASN A 150 5.86 8.99 20.48
N LYS A 151 5.74 10.29 20.75
CA LYS A 151 4.65 11.11 20.22
C LYS A 151 4.62 11.11 18.68
N ILE A 152 5.77 11.30 18.04
CA ILE A 152 5.84 11.27 16.57
C ILE A 152 5.52 9.87 16.06
N ALA A 153 6.02 8.81 16.69
CA ALA A 153 5.71 7.44 16.31
C ALA A 153 4.20 7.16 16.38
N ASP A 154 3.50 7.66 17.40
CA ASP A 154 2.04 7.55 17.50
C ASP A 154 1.30 8.32 16.40
N GLU A 155 1.74 9.53 16.07
CA GLU A 155 1.19 10.32 14.96
C GLU A 155 1.36 9.58 13.62
N VAL A 156 2.53 8.96 13.40
CA VAL A 156 2.80 8.16 12.20
C VAL A 156 1.88 6.94 12.10
N ARG A 157 1.71 6.20 13.20
CA ARG A 157 0.78 5.06 13.23
C ARG A 157 -0.65 5.52 12.95
N ALA A 158 -1.07 6.66 13.52
CA ALA A 158 -2.40 7.20 13.30
C ALA A 158 -2.62 7.61 11.85
N GLU A 159 -1.62 8.25 11.23
CA GLU A 159 -1.67 8.66 9.82
C GLU A 159 -1.76 7.46 8.88
N ALA A 160 -0.95 6.41 9.11
CA ALA A 160 -1.01 5.17 8.34
C ALA A 160 -2.38 4.48 8.45
N LYS A 161 -2.95 4.43 9.66
CA LYS A 161 -4.31 3.90 9.90
C LYS A 161 -5.38 4.72 9.18
N ALA A 162 -5.29 6.05 9.25
CA ALA A 162 -6.21 6.94 8.57
C ALA A 162 -6.14 6.78 7.05
N MET A 163 -4.93 6.68 6.50
CA MET A 163 -4.72 6.41 5.07
C MET A 163 -5.36 5.11 4.60
N LEU A 164 -5.13 4.01 5.30
CA LEU A 164 -5.72 2.71 4.96
C LEU A 164 -7.26 2.77 5.00
N LYS A 165 -7.82 3.46 6.00
CA LYS A 165 -9.26 3.69 6.12
C LYS A 165 -9.82 4.52 4.97
N ASP A 166 -9.18 5.62 4.60
CA ASP A 166 -9.59 6.49 3.49
C ASP A 166 -9.59 5.70 2.17
N ILE A 167 -8.55 4.90 1.94
CA ILE A 167 -8.41 4.05 0.75
C ILE A 167 -9.52 2.99 0.74
N TYR A 168 -9.76 2.32 1.87
CA TYR A 168 -10.85 1.35 2.02
C TYR A 168 -12.21 1.97 1.66
N GLN A 169 -12.54 3.12 2.26
CA GLN A 169 -13.81 3.81 2.03
C GLN A 169 -13.95 4.31 0.57
N SER A 170 -12.84 4.69 -0.08
CA SER A 170 -12.82 5.07 -1.50
C SER A 170 -13.16 3.89 -2.43
N MET A 171 -12.78 2.67 -2.04
CA MET A 171 -13.06 1.44 -2.80
C MET A 171 -14.43 0.84 -2.50
N TYR A 172 -14.90 0.94 -1.25
CA TYR A 172 -16.12 0.32 -0.76
C TYR A 172 -17.10 1.36 -0.15
N PRO A 173 -17.59 2.34 -0.93
CA PRO A 173 -18.33 3.50 -0.41
C PRO A 173 -19.71 3.18 0.18
N ASN A 174 -20.24 1.97 -0.07
CA ASN A 174 -21.56 1.54 0.40
C ASN A 174 -21.53 0.75 1.71
N GLU A 175 -20.35 0.55 2.29
CA GLU A 175 -20.17 -0.16 3.56
C GLU A 175 -20.00 0.86 4.68
N LYS A 176 -21.08 1.10 5.44
CA LYS A 176 -21.13 1.93 6.64
C LYS A 176 -21.47 1.07 7.85
#